data_AF-A0A7L7VSI6-F1
#
_entry.id   AF-A0A7L7VSI6-F1
#
_cell.length_a   1.000
_cell.length_b   1.000
_cell.length_c   1.000
_cell.angle_alpha   90.00
_cell.angle_beta   90.00
_cell.angle_gamma   90.00
#
_symmetry.space_group_name_H-M   'P 1'
#
loop_
_entity.id
_entity.type
_entity.pdbx_description
1 polymer ?
#
loop_
_entity_poly.entity_id
_entity_poly.type
_entity_poly.pdbx_seq_one_letter_code
_entity_poly.pdbx_strand_id
1 'polypeptide(L)'
;MVKAHVQDLASMGRPVKLSTLITRAWGRVLAALGPGCPYRVGDAVVGDDPFNGRHEGIVMSRSGPSVEVGAAAGVFYYDHRHLRPQD
;
A
#
# COMPACT_ATOMS: atom_id res chain seq x y z
N MET A 1 -31.87 -25.96 -44.80
CA MET A 1 -31.23 -26.72 -43.71
C MET A 1 -30.28 -25.78 -42.98
N VAL A 2 -30.71 -25.14 -41.89
CA VAL A 2 -29.93 -24.12 -41.16
C VAL A 2 -29.03 -24.83 -40.15
N LYS A 3 -27.71 -24.77 -40.34
CA LYS A 3 -26.73 -25.27 -39.37
C LYS A 3 -26.70 -24.29 -38.19
N ALA A 4 -27.20 -24.73 -37.03
CA ALA A 4 -26.95 -24.06 -35.76
C ALA A 4 -25.45 -24.18 -35.45
N HIS A 5 -24.71 -23.10 -35.66
CA HIS A 5 -23.31 -23.02 -35.25
C HIS A 5 -23.30 -22.77 -33.74
N VAL A 6 -23.29 -23.86 -32.97
CA VAL A 6 -23.02 -23.80 -31.53
C VAL A 6 -21.55 -23.43 -31.40
N GLN A 7 -21.29 -22.17 -31.04
CA GLN A 7 -19.94 -21.72 -30.71
C GLN A 7 -19.44 -22.50 -29.50
N ASP A 8 -18.33 -23.20 -29.71
CA ASP A 8 -17.64 -24.00 -28.73
C ASP A 8 -17.09 -23.10 -27.60
N LEU A 9 -17.73 -23.15 -26.44
CA LEU A 9 -17.28 -22.47 -25.22
C LEU A 9 -15.95 -23.02 -24.68
N ALA A 10 -15.44 -24.15 -25.18
CA ALA A 10 -14.20 -24.76 -24.70
C ALA A 10 -12.93 -24.02 -25.18
N SER A 11 -13.05 -23.10 -26.16
CA SER A 11 -11.91 -22.34 -26.69
C SER A 11 -11.55 -21.09 -25.88
N MET A 12 -12.34 -20.70 -24.88
CA MET A 12 -12.01 -19.56 -24.02
C MET A 12 -11.15 -20.01 -22.84
N GLY A 13 -9.94 -19.45 -22.75
CA GLY A 13 -8.95 -19.73 -21.71
C GLY A 13 -9.55 -19.76 -20.30
N ARG A 14 -8.98 -20.64 -19.46
CA ARG A 14 -9.40 -20.99 -18.08
C ARG A 14 -10.35 -19.96 -17.45
N PRO A 15 -11.57 -20.37 -17.04
CA PRO A 15 -12.51 -19.47 -16.41
C PRO A 15 -11.88 -18.88 -15.15
N VAL A 16 -11.71 -17.55 -15.13
CA VAL A 16 -11.32 -16.84 -13.92
C VAL A 16 -12.48 -17.00 -12.94
N LYS A 17 -12.26 -17.78 -11.88
CA LYS A 17 -13.29 -18.06 -10.88
C LYS A 17 -13.73 -16.73 -10.25
N LEU A 18 -15.04 -16.51 -10.21
CA LEU A 18 -15.65 -15.32 -9.59
C LEU A 18 -15.14 -15.09 -8.15
N SER A 19 -14.87 -16.18 -7.42
CA SER A 19 -14.26 -16.14 -6.09
C SER A 19 -12.92 -15.41 -6.05
N THR A 20 -12.05 -15.61 -7.06
CA THR A 20 -10.76 -14.92 -7.15
C THR A 20 -10.91 -13.42 -7.32
N LEU A 21 -11.94 -12.99 -8.06
CA LEU A 21 -12.26 -11.57 -8.21
C LEU A 21 -12.78 -10.97 -6.90
N ILE A 22 -13.66 -11.69 -6.20
CA ILE A 22 -14.20 -11.28 -4.89
C ILE A 22 -13.07 -11.16 -3.86
N THR A 23 -12.17 -12.14 -3.75
CA THR A 23 -11.05 -12.08 -2.80
C THR A 23 -10.12 -10.91 -3.08
N ARG A 24 -9.83 -10.61 -4.35
CA ARG A 24 -9.02 -9.45 -4.74
C ARG A 24 -9.71 -8.12 -4.42
N ALA A 25 -11.02 -8.02 -4.67
CA ALA A 25 -11.79 -6.84 -4.34
C ALA A 25 -11.83 -6.61 -2.82
N TRP A 26 -12.05 -7.67 -2.05
CA TRP A 26 -12.08 -7.64 -0.59
C TRP A 26 -10.74 -7.22 0.02
N GLY A 27 -9.61 -7.74 -0.47
CA GLY A 27 -8.28 -7.34 -0.01
C GLY A 27 -7.97 -5.86 -0.24
N ARG A 28 -8.47 -5.27 -1.34
CA ARG A 28 -8.33 -3.83 -1.61
C ARG A 28 -9.18 -2.96 -0.67
N VAL A 29 -10.40 -3.40 -0.37
CA VAL A 29 -11.28 -2.71 0.58
C VAL A 29 -10.67 -2.71 1.98
N LEU A 30 -10.16 -3.86 2.45
CA LEU A 30 -9.49 -3.94 3.75
C LEU A 30 -8.22 -3.09 3.82
N ALA A 31 -7.43 -3.01 2.74
CA ALA A 31 -6.28 -2.12 2.68
C ALA A 31 -6.67 -0.63 2.69
N ALA A 32 -7.81 -0.27 2.11
CA ALA A 32 -8.34 1.11 2.12
C ALA A 32 -8.98 1.51 3.46
N LEU A 33 -9.54 0.53 4.19
CA LEU A 33 -10.16 0.74 5.50
C LEU A 33 -9.23 0.50 6.69
N GLY A 34 -8.03 -0.03 6.45
CA GLY A 34 -6.99 -0.13 7.47
C GLY A 34 -6.57 1.26 7.96
N PRO A 35 -6.05 1.38 9.20
CA PRO A 35 -5.51 2.65 9.69
C PRO A 35 -4.34 3.05 8.78
N GLY A 36 -4.62 3.95 7.83
CA GLY A 36 -3.62 4.52 6.96
C GLY A 36 -2.63 5.33 7.78
N CYS A 37 -1.39 5.44 7.33
CA CYS A 37 -0.43 6.25 8.05
C CYS A 37 -0.93 7.70 8.15
N PRO A 38 -0.87 8.33 9.35
CA PRO A 38 -1.50 9.62 9.60
C PRO A 38 -0.73 10.79 9.01
N TYR A 39 0.53 10.57 8.62
CA TYR A 39 1.43 11.59 8.10
C TYR A 39 1.27 11.81 6.60
N ARG A 40 1.49 13.06 6.20
CA ARG A 40 1.46 13.57 4.83
C ARG A 40 2.86 14.00 4.39
N VAL A 41 3.08 14.01 3.08
CA VAL A 41 4.32 14.54 2.50
C VAL A 41 4.45 16.03 2.86
N GLY A 42 5.61 16.42 3.36
CA GLY A 42 5.90 17.76 3.87
C GLY A 42 5.75 17.91 5.39
N ASP A 43 5.18 16.94 6.10
CA ASP A 43 5.06 17.00 7.56
C ASP A 43 6.44 16.91 8.21
N ALA A 44 6.70 17.75 9.20
CA ALA A 44 7.88 17.66 10.05
C ALA A 44 7.66 16.61 11.14
N VAL A 45 8.57 15.65 11.22
CA VAL A 45 8.46 14.48 12.09
C VAL A 45 9.80 14.12 12.73
N VAL A 46 9.71 13.48 13.89
CA VAL A 46 10.82 12.82 14.55
C VAL A 46 10.58 11.32 14.48
N GLY A 47 11.45 10.60 13.78
CA GLY A 47 11.49 9.15 13.79
C GLY A 47 12.45 8.65 14.85
N ASP A 48 12.06 7.60 15.56
CA ASP A 48 12.89 6.96 16.58
C ASP A 48 12.60 5.45 16.63
N ASP A 49 13.57 4.64 16.24
CA ASP A 49 13.50 3.18 16.33
C ASP A 49 14.86 2.55 16.67
N PRO A 50 14.91 1.28 17.12
CA PRO A 50 16.16 0.64 17.55
C PRO A 50 17.21 0.40 16.45
N PHE A 51 16.85 0.52 15.17
CA PHE A 51 17.70 0.21 14.02
C PHE A 51 18.26 1.48 13.36
N ASN A 52 17.40 2.45 13.09
CA ASN A 52 17.75 3.74 12.50
C ASN A 52 18.16 4.76 13.57
N GLY A 53 17.70 4.61 14.81
CA GLY A 53 17.86 5.61 15.85
C GLY A 53 16.96 6.82 15.64
N ARG A 54 17.28 7.91 16.34
CA ARG A 54 16.47 9.14 16.37
C ARG A 54 16.90 10.13 15.28
N HIS A 55 16.00 10.43 14.36
CA HIS A 55 16.21 11.43 13.30
C HIS A 55 15.01 12.37 13.16
N GLU A 56 15.32 13.66 13.09
CA GLU A 56 14.35 14.73 12.84
C GLU A 56 14.41 15.10 11.35
N GLY A 57 13.26 15.23 10.71
CA GLY A 57 13.22 15.48 9.27
C GLY A 57 11.82 15.69 8.72
N ILE A 58 11.73 15.70 7.40
CA ILE A 58 10.47 15.93 6.67
C ILE A 58 10.03 14.64 6.00
N VAL A 59 8.73 14.35 6.05
CA VAL A 59 8.14 13.22 5.31
C VAL A 59 8.24 13.49 3.82
N MET A 60 8.97 12.63 3.10
CA MET A 60 9.19 12.75 1.65
C MET A 60 8.24 11.85 0.86
N SER A 61 7.94 10.66 1.37
CA SER A 61 7.05 9.71 0.70
C SER A 61 6.40 8.74 1.70
N ARG A 62 5.36 8.04 1.25
CA ARG A 62 4.67 7.00 2.03
C ARG A 62 4.34 5.79 1.18
N SER A 63 4.63 4.61 1.71
CA SER A 63 4.22 3.32 1.14
C SER A 63 3.62 2.44 2.22
N GLY A 64 2.29 2.37 2.25
CA GLY A 64 1.54 1.65 3.29
C GLY A 64 1.87 2.18 4.69
N PRO A 65 2.37 1.34 5.62
CA PRO A 65 2.76 1.76 6.96
C PRO A 65 4.16 2.39 7.02
N SER A 66 4.95 2.30 5.94
CA SER A 66 6.32 2.82 5.87
C SER A 66 6.32 4.28 5.39
N VAL A 67 7.15 5.10 6.01
CA VAL A 67 7.30 6.53 5.76
C VAL A 67 8.77 6.84 5.56
N GLU A 68 9.06 7.50 4.44
CA GLU A 68 10.38 8.01 4.13
C GLU A 68 10.55 9.40 4.74
N VAL A 69 11.60 9.58 5.53
CA VAL A 69 11.95 10.82 6.21
C VAL A 69 13.29 11.31 5.69
N GLY A 70 13.30 12.50 5.09
CA GLY A 70 14.50 13.23 4.72
C GLY A 70 15.00 14.04 5.91
N ALA A 71 16.05 13.57 6.55
CA ALA A 71 16.72 14.20 7.68
C ALA A 71 18.07 14.80 7.26
N ALA A 72 18.67 15.62 8.13
CA ALA A 72 19.99 16.20 7.87
C ALA A 72 21.09 15.14 7.67
N ALA A 73 20.95 13.98 8.30
CA ALA A 73 21.90 12.87 8.20
C ALA A 73 21.69 12.00 6.95
N GLY A 74 20.57 12.16 6.23
CA GLY A 74 20.23 11.33 5.07
C GLY A 74 18.74 10.97 5.02
N VAL A 75 18.43 9.94 4.23
CA VAL A 75 17.07 9.42 4.06
C VAL A 75 16.90 8.17 4.91
N PHE A 76 15.84 8.16 5.72
CA PHE A 76 15.52 7.05 6.62
C PHE A 76 14.09 6.57 6.37
N TYR A 77 13.83 5.29 6.65
CA TYR A 77 12.52 4.68 6.51
C TYR A 77 12.03 4.20 7.86
N TYR A 78 10.89 4.73 8.29
CA TYR A 78 10.26 4.40 9.57
C TYR A 78 8.90 3.76 9.35
N ASP A 79 8.51 2.86 10.25
CA ASP A 79 7.09 2.57 10.44
C ASP A 79 6.43 3.83 11.02
N HIS A 80 5.28 4.24 10.49
CA HIS A 80 4.55 5.42 10.95
C HIS A 80 4.24 5.41 12.46
N ARG A 81 4.19 4.25 13.11
CA ARG A 81 3.99 4.13 14.56
C ARG A 81 5.21 4.57 15.38
N HIS A 82 6.38 4.64 14.75
CA HIS A 82 7.64 5.11 15.34
C HIS A 82 7.91 6.58 15.03
N LEU A 83 7.04 7.23 14.26
CA LEU A 83 7.10 8.66 14.03
C LEU A 83 6.27 9.41 15.05
N ARG A 84 6.71 10.63 15.36
CA ARG A 84 5.96 11.64 16.10
C ARG A 84 5.98 12.95 15.34
N PRO A 85 4.91 13.77 15.38
CA PRO A 85 4.97 15.15 14.90
C PRO A 85 6.11 15.89 15.60
N GLN A 86 6.81 16.74 14.84
CA GLN A 86 7.75 17.69 15.41
C GLN A 86 6.94 18.92 15.86
N ASP A 87 6.90 19.18 17.17
CA ASP A 87 6.24 20.36 17.76
C ASP A 87 6.94 21.68 17.37
#